data_AF-A0AA40CII1-F1
#
_entry.id   AF-A0AA40CII1-F1
#
_cell.length_a   1.000
_cell.length_b   1.000
_cell.length_c   1.000
_cell.angle_alpha   90.00
_cell.angle_beta   90.00
_cell.angle_gamma   90.00
#
_symmetry.space_group_name_H-M   'P 1'
#
loop_
_entity.id
_entity.type
_entity.pdbx_description
1 polymer ?
#
loop_
_entity_poly.entity_id
_entity_poly.type
_entity_poly.pdbx_seq_one_letter_code
_entity_poly.pdbx_strand_id
1 'polypeptide(L)'
;MALHSGALVSFCLSVLSAASSRSRSSLNPSLSSLVSTLTSINASMETMWKRSRPTKYTSFRTFIFGITAQSMFPDGVVYEGVGDGEPVSFRGESGANDSMIPLVDNLTAVPYPDTPLTKILMDFRQYRPSNHREFLAWVRGEAERVGVRAWALGLDRVEEEEEEGVEESRGLWLKVLNQVRDFRWRHWCFAREYILKRTSHPTATGGSPIVTWLPNQLQAVLDEMVRLYEGFGGDEGGMGEEVKGIMELVRRQQETLRKEVGKFCEERGVQASA
;
A
#
# COMPACT_ATOMS: atom_id res chain seq x y z
N MET A 1 12.37 9.57 1.63
CA MET A 1 11.69 8.44 0.94
C MET A 1 12.56 7.83 -0.14
N ALA A 2 12.76 8.46 -1.31
CA ALA A 2 13.50 7.88 -2.43
C ALA A 2 14.95 7.47 -2.09
N LEU A 3 15.61 8.17 -1.16
CA LEU A 3 16.93 7.81 -0.62
C LEU A 3 17.01 6.36 -0.12
N HIS A 4 15.91 5.82 0.41
CA HIS A 4 15.86 4.46 0.98
C HIS A 4 15.39 3.40 -0.02
N SER A 5 15.10 3.77 -1.28
CA SER A 5 14.59 2.83 -2.29
C SER A 5 15.56 1.69 -2.61
N GLY A 6 16.87 1.97 -2.66
CA GLY A 6 17.89 0.94 -2.87
C GLY A 6 17.92 -0.10 -1.74
N ALA A 7 17.86 0.36 -0.48
CA ALA A 7 17.78 -0.53 0.68
C ALA A 7 16.48 -1.35 0.68
N LEU A 8 15.35 -0.72 0.33
CA LEU A 8 14.06 -1.41 0.23
C LEU A 8 14.12 -2.56 -0.77
N VAL A 9 14.62 -2.30 -1.98
CA VAL A 9 14.80 -3.33 -3.01
C VAL A 9 15.75 -4.42 -2.52
N SER A 10 16.91 -4.05 -1.97
CA SER A 10 17.91 -5.01 -1.49
C SER A 10 17.34 -5.96 -0.45
N PHE A 11 16.62 -5.46 0.57
CA PHE A 11 16.08 -6.32 1.62
C PHE A 11 14.88 -7.14 1.16
N CYS A 12 14.06 -6.65 0.22
CA CYS A 12 13.06 -7.51 -0.43
C CYS A 12 13.72 -8.70 -1.15
N LEU A 13 14.82 -8.48 -1.87
CA LEU A 13 15.58 -9.56 -2.51
C LEU A 13 16.21 -10.52 -1.49
N SER A 14 16.76 -10.00 -0.38
CA SER A 14 17.31 -10.84 0.69
C SER A 14 16.23 -11.73 1.33
N VAL A 15 15.01 -11.21 1.53
CA VAL A 15 13.87 -11.99 2.03
C VAL A 15 13.50 -13.13 1.05
N LEU A 16 13.44 -12.86 -0.25
CA LEU A 16 13.19 -13.88 -1.27
C LEU A 16 14.31 -14.94 -1.32
N SER A 17 15.57 -14.52 -1.24
CA SER A 17 16.73 -15.41 -1.22
C SER A 17 16.76 -16.30 0.02
N ALA A 18 16.43 -15.74 1.19
CA ALA A 18 16.30 -16.49 2.43
C ALA A 18 15.19 -17.55 2.34
N ALA A 19 14.05 -17.21 1.72
CA ALA A 19 12.97 -18.15 1.47
C ALA A 19 13.36 -19.26 0.48
N SER A 20 14.05 -18.91 -0.61
CA SER A 20 14.55 -19.90 -1.55
C SER A 20 15.54 -20.89 -0.94
N SER A 21 16.34 -20.45 0.03
CA SER A 21 17.31 -21.30 0.75
C SER A 21 16.75 -21.91 2.03
N ARG A 22 15.48 -21.64 2.38
CA ARG A 22 14.82 -22.06 3.63
C ARG A 22 15.66 -21.73 4.88
N SER A 23 16.33 -20.57 4.87
CA SER A 23 17.27 -20.15 5.93
C SER A 23 16.66 -19.10 6.86
N ARG A 24 16.09 -19.54 7.99
CA ARG A 24 15.44 -18.67 8.98
C ARG A 24 16.39 -17.63 9.58
N SER A 25 17.64 -18.04 9.83
CA SER A 25 18.74 -17.18 10.29
C SER A 25 19.09 -16.07 9.30
N SER A 26 18.72 -16.21 8.03
CA SER A 26 18.81 -15.15 7.02
C SER A 26 17.50 -14.38 6.86
N LEU A 27 16.34 -15.04 7.02
CA LEU A 27 15.02 -14.44 6.88
C LEU A 27 14.78 -13.37 7.95
N ASN A 28 14.96 -13.70 9.23
CA ASN A 28 14.59 -12.81 10.33
C ASN A 28 15.41 -11.50 10.31
N PRO A 29 16.75 -11.52 10.13
CA PRO A 29 17.52 -10.30 9.94
C PRO A 29 17.11 -9.51 8.69
N SER A 30 16.74 -10.18 7.59
CA SER A 30 16.29 -9.52 6.36
C SER A 30 14.94 -8.83 6.54
N LEU A 31 13.97 -9.49 7.19
CA LEU A 31 12.68 -8.91 7.54
C LEU A 31 12.85 -7.74 8.52
N SER A 32 13.70 -7.89 9.55
CA SER A 32 14.02 -6.81 10.49
C SER A 32 14.61 -5.59 9.77
N SER A 33 15.58 -5.80 8.87
CA SER A 33 16.17 -4.73 8.06
C SER A 33 15.15 -4.07 7.12
N LEU A 34 14.23 -4.86 6.55
CA LEU A 34 13.11 -4.36 5.77
C LEU A 34 12.17 -3.48 6.61
N VAL A 35 11.82 -3.90 7.83
CA VAL A 35 11.03 -3.11 8.79
C VAL A 35 11.73 -1.78 9.12
N SER A 36 13.02 -1.79 9.43
CA SER A 36 13.77 -0.56 9.74
C SER A 36 13.83 0.40 8.55
N THR A 37 14.00 -0.14 7.34
CA THR A 37 14.00 0.64 6.09
C THR A 37 12.65 1.30 5.85
N LEU A 38 11.56 0.54 5.97
CA LEU A 38 10.20 1.06 5.83
C LEU A 38 9.86 2.08 6.91
N THR A 39 10.34 1.89 8.14
CA THR A 39 10.19 2.86 9.23
C THR A 39 10.82 4.21 8.86
N SER A 40 12.02 4.19 8.26
CA SER A 40 12.71 5.41 7.80
C SER A 40 11.98 6.09 6.62
N ILE A 41 11.40 5.30 5.73
CA ILE A 41 10.55 5.80 4.63
C ILE A 41 9.31 6.50 5.19
N ASN A 42 8.61 5.88 6.14
CA ASN A 42 7.43 6.43 6.80
C ASN A 42 7.75 7.69 7.61
N ALA A 43 8.86 7.71 8.35
CA ALA A 43 9.33 8.89 9.06
C ALA A 43 9.60 10.08 8.11
N SER A 44 10.13 9.81 6.91
CA SER A 44 10.32 10.86 5.91
C SER A 44 8.99 11.49 5.47
N MET A 45 7.91 10.72 5.34
CA MET A 45 6.60 11.24 4.93
C MET A 45 6.05 12.24 5.93
N GLU A 46 6.32 12.05 7.23
CA GLU A 46 5.85 12.93 8.29
C GLU A 46 6.35 14.37 8.14
N THR A 47 7.51 14.56 7.48
CA THR A 47 8.05 15.88 7.20
C THR A 47 7.21 16.71 6.23
N MET A 48 6.30 16.08 5.47
CA MET A 48 5.47 16.74 4.47
C MET A 48 4.59 17.82 5.07
N TRP A 49 4.05 17.62 6.28
CA TRP A 49 3.25 18.63 7.00
C TRP A 49 3.99 19.95 7.23
N LYS A 50 5.32 19.92 7.33
CA LYS A 50 6.16 21.11 7.52
C LYS A 50 6.55 21.79 6.21
N ARG A 51 6.45 21.07 5.08
CA ARG A 51 6.97 21.50 3.77
C ARG A 51 5.88 21.84 2.76
N SER A 52 4.66 21.35 2.96
CA SER A 52 3.50 21.61 2.10
C SER A 52 2.36 22.23 2.90
N ARG A 53 1.64 23.20 2.29
CA ARG A 53 0.52 23.91 2.93
C ARG A 53 -0.80 23.36 2.41
N PRO A 54 -1.64 22.70 3.24
CA PRO A 54 -2.90 22.13 2.79
C PRO A 54 -3.83 23.14 2.10
N THR A 55 -3.86 24.39 2.57
CA THR A 55 -4.73 25.45 2.04
C THR A 55 -4.38 25.91 0.63
N LYS A 56 -3.14 25.68 0.16
CA LYS A 56 -2.69 26.09 -1.17
C LYS A 56 -2.61 24.92 -2.16
N TYR A 57 -2.84 23.70 -1.71
CA TYR A 57 -2.63 22.52 -2.53
C TYR A 57 -3.62 22.44 -3.70
N THR A 58 -4.86 22.90 -3.54
CA THR A 58 -5.86 22.90 -4.62
C THR A 58 -5.41 23.67 -5.86
N SER A 59 -4.71 24.81 -5.68
CA SER A 59 -4.16 25.60 -6.79
C SER A 59 -3.06 24.85 -7.56
N PHE A 60 -2.23 24.08 -6.86
CA PHE A 60 -1.21 23.24 -7.49
C PHE A 60 -1.84 21.99 -8.14
N ARG A 61 -2.84 21.41 -7.47
CA ARG A 61 -3.49 20.16 -7.89
C ARG A 61 -4.08 20.25 -9.30
N THR A 62 -4.55 21.43 -9.72
CA THR A 62 -5.04 21.69 -11.09
C THR A 62 -4.05 21.25 -12.18
N PHE A 63 -2.74 21.43 -11.95
CA PHE A 63 -1.70 21.13 -12.95
C PHE A 63 -1.35 19.65 -13.07
N ILE A 64 -1.79 18.82 -12.13
CA ILE A 64 -1.51 17.37 -12.11
C ILE A 64 -2.77 16.53 -12.40
N PHE A 65 -3.90 17.17 -12.68
CA PHE A 65 -5.05 16.48 -13.27
C PHE A 65 -4.69 16.01 -14.68
N GLY A 66 -5.18 14.82 -15.01
CA GLY A 66 -5.09 14.32 -16.38
C GLY A 66 -6.25 14.81 -17.22
N ILE A 67 -6.44 14.10 -18.32
CA ILE A 67 -7.48 14.36 -19.31
C ILE A 67 -8.50 13.21 -19.40
N THR A 68 -8.28 12.11 -18.66
CA THR A 68 -9.29 11.05 -18.48
C THR A 68 -10.31 11.41 -17.40
N ALA A 69 -11.60 11.27 -17.72
CA ALA A 69 -12.72 11.43 -16.78
C ALA A 69 -12.71 12.79 -16.05
N GLN A 70 -12.34 13.86 -16.75
CA GLN A 70 -12.35 15.23 -16.25
C GLN A 70 -13.34 16.08 -17.04
N SER A 71 -14.11 16.92 -16.34
CA SER A 71 -15.10 17.81 -16.99
C SER A 71 -14.47 18.87 -17.90
N MET A 72 -13.19 19.18 -17.71
CA MET A 72 -12.44 20.13 -18.54
C MET A 72 -12.06 19.53 -19.91
N PHE A 73 -11.97 18.20 -20.00
CA PHE A 73 -11.60 17.46 -21.21
C PHE A 73 -12.62 16.33 -21.45
N PRO A 74 -13.90 16.67 -21.73
CA PRO A 74 -14.97 15.67 -21.85
C PRO A 74 -14.70 14.65 -22.96
N ASP A 75 -14.03 15.10 -24.03
CA ASP A 75 -13.72 14.29 -25.22
C ASP A 75 -12.23 13.92 -25.31
N GLY A 76 -11.43 14.20 -24.27
CA GLY A 76 -9.97 14.01 -24.30
C GLY A 76 -9.21 15.16 -24.97
N VAL A 77 -7.99 14.88 -25.44
CA VAL A 77 -7.10 15.88 -26.07
C VAL A 77 -6.47 15.32 -27.34
N VAL A 78 -6.45 16.12 -28.41
CA VAL A 78 -5.71 15.82 -29.64
C VAL A 78 -4.27 16.32 -29.49
N TYR A 79 -3.30 15.45 -29.79
CA TYR A 79 -1.88 15.79 -29.81
C TYR A 79 -1.48 16.08 -31.25
N GLU A 80 -1.37 17.36 -31.61
CA GLU A 80 -1.01 17.78 -32.97
C GLU A 80 0.32 17.15 -33.43
N GLY A 81 0.32 16.54 -34.62
CA GLY A 81 1.48 15.85 -35.18
C GLY A 81 1.77 14.47 -34.59
N VAL A 82 0.89 13.93 -33.72
CA VAL A 82 1.04 12.61 -33.10
C VAL A 82 -0.23 11.78 -33.29
N GLY A 83 -0.08 10.54 -33.78
CA GLY A 83 -1.19 9.62 -33.99
C GLY A 83 -2.08 10.02 -35.18
N ASP A 84 -3.33 9.56 -35.16
CA ASP A 84 -4.24 9.67 -36.30
C ASP A 84 -5.15 10.92 -36.25
N GLY A 85 -4.86 11.87 -35.36
CA GLY A 85 -5.67 13.07 -35.13
C GLY A 85 -6.86 12.85 -34.19
N GLU A 86 -7.06 11.63 -33.68
CA GLU A 86 -8.10 11.29 -32.73
C GLU A 86 -7.77 11.76 -31.30
N PRO A 87 -8.75 12.25 -30.53
CA PRO A 87 -8.55 12.59 -29.13
C PRO A 87 -8.13 11.37 -28.30
N VAL A 88 -7.15 11.56 -27.42
CA VAL A 88 -6.71 10.54 -26.46
C VAL A 88 -7.00 10.97 -25.03
N SER A 89 -7.05 9.98 -24.13
CA SER A 89 -7.36 10.17 -22.72
C SER A 89 -6.25 9.55 -21.85
N PHE A 90 -5.51 10.40 -21.13
CA PHE A 90 -4.52 9.98 -20.14
C PHE A 90 -4.88 10.41 -18.72
N ARG A 91 -4.64 9.52 -17.75
CA ARG A 91 -4.87 9.79 -16.34
C ARG A 91 -3.85 10.80 -15.82
N GLY A 92 -4.27 11.57 -14.82
CA GLY A 92 -3.38 12.47 -14.09
C GLY A 92 -2.44 11.71 -13.17
N GLU A 93 -1.52 12.46 -12.58
CA GLU A 93 -0.61 11.90 -11.58
C GLU A 93 -1.41 11.38 -10.38
N SER A 94 -0.95 10.25 -9.86
CA SER A 94 -1.46 9.67 -8.63
C SER A 94 -0.31 9.04 -7.85
N GLY A 95 -0.40 9.08 -6.52
CA GLY A 95 0.47 8.30 -5.65
C GLY A 95 0.44 6.78 -5.95
N ALA A 96 -0.56 6.29 -6.69
CA ALA A 96 -0.59 4.90 -7.19
C ALA A 96 0.51 4.59 -8.24
N ASN A 97 1.15 5.62 -8.84
CA ASN A 97 2.27 5.47 -9.76
C ASN A 97 3.60 5.18 -9.05
N ASP A 98 3.66 5.28 -7.73
CA ASP A 98 4.75 4.76 -6.89
C ASP A 98 5.00 3.27 -7.14
N SER A 99 6.23 2.81 -6.86
CA SER A 99 6.63 1.40 -6.91
C SER A 99 7.05 0.83 -5.55
N MET A 100 7.24 1.65 -4.51
CA MET A 100 7.71 1.23 -3.19
C MET A 100 6.68 0.40 -2.42
N ILE A 101 5.43 0.88 -2.31
CA ILE A 101 4.37 0.10 -1.64
C ILE A 101 3.96 -1.12 -2.45
N PRO A 102 3.78 -1.03 -3.79
CA PRO A 102 3.53 -2.21 -4.62
C PRO A 102 4.60 -3.30 -4.52
N LEU A 103 5.87 -2.93 -4.28
CA LEU A 103 6.94 -3.90 -4.05
C LEU A 103 6.68 -4.73 -2.79
N VAL A 104 6.30 -4.07 -1.68
CA VAL A 104 5.97 -4.75 -0.43
C VAL A 104 4.66 -5.54 -0.54
N ASP A 105 3.64 -5.00 -1.20
CA ASP A 105 2.39 -5.72 -1.47
C ASP A 105 2.64 -7.00 -2.27
N ASN A 106 3.52 -6.94 -3.29
CA ASN A 106 3.85 -8.11 -4.11
C ASN A 106 4.69 -9.15 -3.35
N LEU A 107 5.58 -8.72 -2.45
CA LEU A 107 6.35 -9.61 -1.58
C LEU A 107 5.46 -10.30 -0.54
N THR A 108 4.58 -9.55 0.10
CA THR A 108 3.73 -10.04 1.22
C THR A 108 2.44 -10.69 0.76
N ALA A 109 2.04 -10.45 -0.49
CA ALA A 109 0.85 -11.02 -1.13
C ALA A 109 -0.44 -10.82 -0.31
N VAL A 110 -0.65 -9.60 0.24
CA VAL A 110 -1.92 -9.24 0.90
C VAL A 110 -3.08 -9.47 -0.07
N PRO A 111 -4.14 -10.20 0.34
CA PRO A 111 -5.32 -10.39 -0.48
C PRO A 111 -6.11 -9.07 -0.56
N TYR A 112 -6.24 -8.52 -1.76
CA TYR A 112 -7.11 -7.37 -2.02
C TYR A 112 -8.41 -7.84 -2.65
N PRO A 113 -9.57 -7.25 -2.29
CA PRO A 113 -10.86 -7.66 -2.84
C PRO A 113 -10.92 -7.37 -4.35
N ASP A 114 -11.55 -8.25 -5.12
CA ASP A 114 -11.78 -8.02 -6.54
C ASP A 114 -12.96 -7.03 -6.71
N THR A 115 -12.62 -5.76 -6.91
CA THR A 115 -13.58 -4.66 -7.02
C THR A 115 -13.28 -3.83 -8.27
N PRO A 116 -14.22 -3.00 -8.74
CA PRO A 116 -13.93 -2.00 -9.77
C PRO A 116 -12.74 -1.10 -9.41
N LEU A 117 -12.45 -0.94 -8.11
CA LEU A 117 -11.29 -0.21 -7.65
C LEU A 117 -10.00 -0.98 -8.01
N THR A 118 -9.96 -2.29 -7.82
CA THR A 118 -8.80 -3.11 -8.20
C THR A 118 -8.49 -3.02 -9.70
N LYS A 119 -9.50 -2.84 -10.57
CA LYS A 119 -9.30 -2.58 -12.01
C LYS A 119 -8.63 -1.23 -12.29
N ILE A 120 -9.07 -0.15 -11.63
CA ILE A 120 -8.42 1.17 -11.73
C ILE A 120 -6.96 1.09 -11.24
N LEU A 121 -6.65 0.20 -10.27
CA LEU A 121 -5.28 0.04 -9.77
C LEU A 121 -4.41 -0.55 -10.87
N MET A 122 -4.93 -1.53 -11.62
CA MET A 122 -4.25 -2.14 -12.76
C MET A 122 -3.97 -1.11 -13.85
N ASP A 123 -4.91 -0.20 -14.15
CA ASP A 123 -4.67 0.91 -15.09
C ASP A 123 -3.49 1.78 -14.64
N PHE A 124 -3.45 2.17 -13.36
CA PHE A 124 -2.34 2.99 -12.84
C PHE A 124 -0.99 2.29 -12.92
N ARG A 125 -0.95 0.95 -12.97
CA ARG A 125 0.32 0.21 -13.15
C ARG A 125 0.93 0.51 -14.52
N GLN A 126 0.14 0.79 -15.55
CA GLN A 126 0.64 1.07 -16.90
C GLN A 126 1.46 2.36 -16.96
N TYR A 127 1.24 3.28 -16.03
CA TYR A 127 1.94 4.57 -15.93
C TYR A 127 3.29 4.48 -15.21
N ARG A 128 3.73 3.28 -14.78
CA ARG A 128 5.07 3.05 -14.26
C ARG A 128 6.06 2.76 -15.40
N PRO A 129 7.34 3.15 -15.26
CA PRO A 129 8.40 2.71 -16.18
C PRO A 129 8.37 1.19 -16.43
N SER A 130 8.65 0.75 -17.65
CA SER A 130 8.57 -0.67 -18.06
C SER A 130 9.38 -1.58 -17.15
N ASN A 131 10.63 -1.21 -16.88
CA ASN A 131 11.53 -1.93 -15.98
C ASN A 131 10.96 -2.05 -14.55
N HIS A 132 10.23 -1.05 -14.04
CA HIS A 132 9.58 -1.15 -12.72
C HIS A 132 8.40 -2.13 -12.77
N ARG A 133 7.61 -2.12 -13.84
CA ARG A 133 6.49 -3.05 -14.01
C ARG A 133 6.98 -4.50 -14.08
N GLU A 134 8.00 -4.74 -14.88
CA GLU A 134 8.65 -6.05 -15.02
C GLU A 134 9.23 -6.53 -13.69
N PHE A 135 9.96 -5.68 -12.99
CA PHE A 135 10.53 -6.03 -11.69
C PHE A 135 9.46 -6.36 -10.64
N LEU A 136 8.39 -5.55 -10.55
CA LEU A 136 7.30 -5.81 -9.61
C LEU A 136 6.57 -7.12 -9.93
N ALA A 137 6.36 -7.42 -11.21
CA ALA A 137 5.77 -8.69 -11.64
C ALA A 137 6.68 -9.87 -11.31
N TRP A 138 7.99 -9.73 -11.54
CA TRP A 138 8.99 -10.72 -11.17
C TRP A 138 8.99 -10.97 -9.65
N VAL A 139 8.99 -9.93 -8.81
CA VAL A 139 8.93 -10.09 -7.35
C VAL A 139 7.68 -10.87 -6.93
N ARG A 140 6.52 -10.59 -7.53
CA ARG A 140 5.28 -11.32 -7.21
C ARG A 140 5.40 -12.80 -7.58
N GLY A 141 5.89 -13.10 -8.79
CA GLY A 141 6.08 -14.48 -9.24
C GLY A 141 7.11 -15.23 -8.40
N GLU A 142 8.20 -14.56 -8.03
CA GLU A 142 9.25 -15.13 -7.19
C GLU A 142 8.77 -15.39 -5.76
N ALA A 143 8.06 -14.44 -5.14
CA ALA A 143 7.46 -14.61 -3.82
C ALA A 143 6.53 -15.82 -3.73
N GLU A 144 5.74 -16.04 -4.79
CA GLU A 144 4.88 -17.21 -4.94
C GLU A 144 5.69 -18.49 -5.15
N ARG A 145 6.66 -18.47 -6.08
CA ARG A 145 7.53 -19.62 -6.39
C ARG A 145 8.30 -20.13 -5.18
N VAL A 146 8.86 -19.23 -4.37
CA VAL A 146 9.63 -19.59 -3.16
C VAL A 146 8.74 -19.77 -1.93
N GLY A 147 7.43 -19.49 -2.03
CA GLY A 147 6.49 -19.65 -0.94
C GLY A 147 6.78 -18.76 0.28
N VAL A 148 7.37 -17.57 0.09
CA VAL A 148 7.91 -16.76 1.20
C VAL A 148 6.88 -16.46 2.29
N ARG A 149 5.63 -16.20 1.91
CA ARG A 149 4.54 -15.95 2.85
C ARG A 149 4.21 -17.20 3.66
N ALA A 150 4.07 -18.36 3.01
CA ALA A 150 3.76 -19.60 3.70
C ALA A 150 4.86 -19.94 4.70
N TRP A 151 6.11 -19.83 4.26
CA TRP A 151 7.27 -20.16 5.05
C TRP A 151 7.49 -19.19 6.22
N ALA A 152 7.45 -17.87 5.99
CA ALA A 152 7.60 -16.86 7.04
C ALA A 152 6.52 -16.97 8.13
N LEU A 153 5.33 -17.44 7.77
CA LEU A 153 4.21 -17.62 8.69
C LEU A 153 4.14 -19.03 9.30
N GLY A 154 5.00 -19.96 8.87
CA GLY A 154 5.00 -21.36 9.30
C GLY A 154 3.76 -22.14 8.84
N LEU A 155 3.14 -21.75 7.72
CA LEU A 155 1.95 -22.41 7.17
C LEU A 155 2.28 -23.74 6.45
N ASP A 156 3.53 -23.90 6.00
CA ASP A 156 4.07 -25.10 5.38
C ASP A 156 5.19 -25.73 6.24
N ARG A 157 5.08 -25.58 7.57
CA ARG A 157 6.09 -26.04 8.55
C ARG A 157 6.40 -27.53 8.41
N VAL A 158 7.67 -27.86 8.64
CA VAL A 158 8.16 -29.22 8.91
C VAL A 158 8.43 -29.33 10.41
N GLU A 159 8.34 -30.54 10.99
CA GLU A 159 8.42 -30.74 12.46
C GLU A 159 9.74 -30.29 13.11
N GLU A 160 10.81 -30.09 12.32
CA GLU A 160 12.16 -29.77 12.79
C GLU A 160 12.43 -28.26 12.99
N GLU A 161 11.51 -27.36 12.66
CA GLU A 161 11.73 -25.92 12.81
C GLU A 161 11.56 -25.45 14.27
N GLU A 162 12.52 -24.67 14.76
CA GLU A 162 12.47 -24.05 16.09
C GLU A 162 11.28 -23.08 16.19
N GLU A 163 10.35 -23.33 17.12
CA GLU A 163 9.11 -22.54 17.28
C GLU A 163 9.42 -21.06 17.54
N GLU A 164 10.44 -20.75 18.34
CA GLU A 164 10.87 -19.37 18.62
C GLU A 164 11.25 -18.60 17.34
N GLY A 165 11.95 -19.25 16.40
CA GLY A 165 12.34 -18.64 15.13
C GLY A 165 11.14 -18.37 14.21
N VAL A 166 10.09 -19.18 14.30
CA VAL A 166 8.83 -19.01 13.57
C VAL A 166 8.00 -17.90 14.20
N GLU A 167 7.91 -17.83 15.53
CA GLU A 167 7.25 -16.74 16.26
C GLU A 167 7.89 -15.38 15.93
N GLU A 168 9.23 -15.32 15.90
CA GLU A 168 9.96 -14.11 15.47
C GLU A 168 9.61 -13.74 14.02
N SER A 169 9.59 -14.71 13.10
CA SER A 169 9.21 -14.48 11.70
C SER A 169 7.81 -13.89 11.58
N ARG A 170 6.83 -14.45 12.31
CA ARG A 170 5.43 -13.97 12.33
C ARG A 170 5.36 -12.54 12.87
N GLY A 171 6.05 -12.25 13.97
CA GLY A 171 6.11 -10.92 14.54
C GLY A 171 6.72 -9.89 13.58
N LEU A 172 7.84 -10.23 12.93
CA LEU A 172 8.48 -9.40 11.91
C LEU A 172 7.59 -9.21 10.68
N TRP A 173 6.87 -10.25 10.24
CA TRP A 173 5.93 -10.16 9.14
C TRP A 173 4.80 -9.17 9.43
N LEU A 174 4.19 -9.25 10.63
CA LEU A 174 3.20 -8.28 11.08
C LEU A 174 3.79 -6.87 11.18
N LYS A 175 5.06 -6.72 11.58
CA LYS A 175 5.75 -5.42 11.57
C LYS A 175 5.94 -4.87 10.15
N VAL A 176 6.19 -5.70 9.14
CA VAL A 176 6.23 -5.27 7.73
C VAL A 176 4.84 -4.79 7.29
N LEU A 177 3.79 -5.57 7.56
CA LEU A 177 2.41 -5.17 7.25
C LEU A 177 2.00 -3.87 7.98
N ASN A 178 2.43 -3.71 9.23
CA ASN A 178 2.24 -2.50 10.02
C ASN A 178 2.86 -1.27 9.34
N GLN A 179 4.02 -1.40 8.69
CA GLN A 179 4.63 -0.29 7.94
C GLN A 179 3.85 0.05 6.66
N VAL A 180 3.30 -0.95 5.96
CA VAL A 180 2.37 -0.73 4.82
C VAL A 180 1.11 -0.02 5.30
N ARG A 181 0.52 -0.48 6.41
CA ARG A 181 -0.62 0.15 7.05
C ARG A 181 -0.29 1.59 7.47
N ASP A 182 0.86 1.84 8.08
CA ASP A 182 1.28 3.19 8.51
C ASP A 182 1.34 4.16 7.33
N PHE A 183 1.95 3.72 6.23
CA PHE A 183 2.00 4.49 4.99
C PHE A 183 0.59 4.83 4.48
N ARG A 184 -0.26 3.81 4.37
CA ARG A 184 -1.62 3.94 3.83
C ARG A 184 -2.51 4.81 4.73
N TRP A 185 -2.39 4.67 6.05
CA TRP A 185 -3.07 5.51 7.03
C TRP A 185 -2.64 6.97 6.91
N ARG A 186 -1.34 7.21 6.82
CA ARG A 186 -0.80 8.57 6.63
C ARG A 186 -1.26 9.17 5.30
N HIS A 187 -1.28 8.38 4.23
CA HIS A 187 -1.80 8.81 2.93
C HIS A 187 -3.30 9.17 3.01
N TRP A 188 -4.10 8.39 3.74
CA TRP A 188 -5.50 8.74 4.01
C TRP A 188 -5.63 10.07 4.76
N CYS A 189 -4.82 10.29 5.80
CA CYS A 189 -4.77 11.57 6.51
C CYS A 189 -4.41 12.74 5.59
N PHE A 190 -3.44 12.57 4.67
CA PHE A 190 -3.12 13.58 3.68
C PHE A 190 -4.29 13.86 2.75
N ALA A 191 -4.91 12.84 2.17
CA ALA A 191 -6.07 13.01 1.30
C ALA A 191 -7.21 13.76 2.00
N ARG A 192 -7.42 13.49 3.29
CA ARG A 192 -8.40 14.20 4.10
C ARG A 192 -8.09 15.68 4.28
N GLU A 193 -6.87 16.03 4.71
CA GLU A 193 -6.49 17.41 5.02
C GLU A 193 -6.26 18.29 3.78
N TYR A 194 -5.68 17.70 2.74
CA TYR A 194 -5.29 18.41 1.52
C TYR A 194 -6.40 18.43 0.47
N ILE A 195 -7.35 17.50 0.50
CA ILE A 195 -8.38 17.38 -0.53
C ILE A 195 -9.79 17.38 0.04
N LEU A 196 -10.17 16.37 0.86
CA LEU A 196 -11.57 16.20 1.28
C LEU A 196 -12.11 17.39 2.07
N LYS A 197 -11.28 18.04 2.90
CA LYS A 197 -11.65 19.26 3.63
C LYS A 197 -11.63 20.53 2.77
N ARG A 198 -11.11 20.46 1.55
CA ARG A 198 -10.85 21.63 0.69
C ARG A 198 -11.77 21.70 -0.51
N THR A 199 -12.38 20.59 -0.91
CA THR A 199 -13.29 20.53 -2.06
C THR A 199 -14.31 19.41 -1.92
N SER A 200 -15.51 19.61 -2.48
CA SER A 200 -16.55 18.60 -2.67
C SER A 200 -16.41 17.85 -4.00
N HIS A 201 -15.44 18.20 -4.85
CA HIS A 201 -15.26 17.56 -6.15
C HIS A 201 -15.02 16.05 -5.99
N PRO A 202 -15.79 15.19 -6.69
CA PRO A 202 -15.89 13.77 -6.36
C PRO A 202 -14.70 12.92 -6.82
N THR A 203 -13.89 13.42 -7.76
CA THR A 203 -12.81 12.66 -8.40
C THR A 203 -11.41 13.06 -7.92
N ALA A 204 -10.53 12.06 -7.86
CA ALA A 204 -9.10 12.25 -7.70
C ALA A 204 -8.44 12.75 -9.01
N THR A 205 -7.18 13.16 -8.94
CA THR A 205 -6.39 13.63 -10.10
C THR A 205 -6.26 12.57 -11.19
N GLY A 206 -6.08 11.31 -10.78
CA GLY A 206 -6.08 10.15 -11.67
C GLY A 206 -7.47 9.62 -12.04
N GLY A 207 -8.56 10.29 -11.63
CA GLY A 207 -9.95 9.94 -11.98
C GLY A 207 -10.62 8.88 -11.10
N SER A 208 -10.01 8.45 -9.99
CA SER A 208 -10.63 7.49 -9.06
C SER A 208 -11.61 8.18 -8.08
N PRO A 209 -12.61 7.46 -7.54
CA PRO A 209 -13.45 7.98 -6.46
C PRO A 209 -12.63 8.25 -5.20
N ILE A 210 -12.59 9.51 -4.76
CA ILE A 210 -11.62 9.93 -3.73
C ILE A 210 -11.92 9.36 -2.33
N VAL A 211 -13.21 9.17 -2.00
CA VAL A 211 -13.63 8.75 -0.65
C VAL A 211 -13.44 7.24 -0.43
N THR A 212 -13.65 6.41 -1.44
CA THR A 212 -13.65 4.95 -1.28
C THR A 212 -12.35 4.29 -1.71
N TRP A 213 -11.56 4.92 -2.60
CA TRP A 213 -10.34 4.33 -3.15
C TRP A 213 -9.28 3.95 -2.11
N LEU A 214 -8.77 4.94 -1.37
CA LEU A 214 -7.67 4.73 -0.42
C LEU A 214 -8.10 3.87 0.77
N PRO A 215 -9.30 4.08 1.35
CA PRO A 215 -9.74 3.27 2.49
C PRO A 215 -9.89 1.79 2.18
N ASN A 216 -10.31 1.39 0.98
CA ASN A 216 -10.42 -0.03 0.63
C ASN A 216 -9.10 -0.77 0.78
N GLN A 217 -8.02 -0.21 0.24
CA GLN A 217 -6.71 -0.87 0.32
C GLN A 217 -6.15 -0.85 1.74
N LEU A 218 -6.42 0.20 2.51
CA LEU A 218 -6.03 0.27 3.92
C LEU A 218 -6.82 -0.75 4.76
N GLN A 219 -8.12 -0.89 4.51
CA GLN A 219 -9.00 -1.86 5.17
C GLN A 219 -8.52 -3.29 4.92
N ALA A 220 -8.18 -3.64 3.67
CA ALA A 220 -7.65 -4.97 3.35
C ALA A 220 -6.36 -5.31 4.14
N VAL A 221 -5.46 -4.35 4.33
CA VAL A 221 -4.24 -4.56 5.14
C VAL A 221 -4.59 -4.71 6.62
N LEU A 222 -5.49 -3.88 7.15
CA LEU A 222 -5.94 -3.98 8.55
C LEU A 222 -6.60 -5.33 8.83
N ASP A 223 -7.48 -5.79 7.93
CA ASP A 223 -8.18 -7.07 8.05
C ASP A 223 -7.20 -8.25 7.98
N GLU A 224 -6.24 -8.21 7.06
CA GLU A 224 -5.22 -9.26 6.95
C GLU A 224 -4.33 -9.31 8.21
N MET A 225 -3.95 -8.16 8.78
CA MET A 225 -3.19 -8.13 10.04
C MET A 225 -3.98 -8.77 11.19
N VAL A 226 -5.27 -8.43 11.34
CA VAL A 226 -6.14 -9.04 12.35
C VAL A 226 -6.26 -10.56 12.13
N ARG A 227 -6.55 -10.98 10.89
CA ARG A 227 -6.70 -12.39 10.55
C ARG A 227 -5.45 -13.21 10.87
N LEU A 228 -4.28 -12.69 10.55
CA LEU A 228 -3.00 -13.36 10.85
C LEU A 228 -2.74 -13.39 12.35
N TYR A 229 -2.89 -12.26 13.04
CA TYR A 229 -2.62 -12.18 14.48
C TYR A 229 -3.49 -13.14 15.29
N GLU A 230 -4.80 -13.13 15.08
CA GLU A 230 -5.73 -14.05 15.76
C GLU A 230 -5.48 -15.51 15.33
N GLY A 231 -5.17 -15.74 14.05
CA GLY A 231 -4.86 -17.06 13.53
C GLY A 231 -3.60 -17.71 14.12
N PHE A 232 -2.72 -16.92 14.73
CA PHE A 232 -1.52 -17.40 15.41
C PHE A 232 -1.60 -17.28 16.94
N GLY A 233 -2.80 -17.24 17.52
CA GLY A 233 -2.99 -17.25 18.98
C GLY A 233 -3.02 -15.86 19.63
N GLY A 234 -3.03 -14.78 18.83
CA GLY A 234 -3.20 -13.42 19.32
C GLY A 234 -2.19 -13.06 20.41
N ASP A 235 -2.70 -12.62 21.57
CA ASP A 235 -1.88 -12.16 22.71
C ASP A 235 -1.06 -13.30 23.35
N GLU A 236 -1.45 -14.56 23.11
CA GLU A 236 -0.77 -15.77 23.57
C GLU A 236 0.14 -16.38 22.49
N GLY A 237 0.21 -15.76 21.30
CA GLY A 237 0.89 -16.30 20.11
C GLY A 237 2.41 -16.09 20.03
N GLY A 238 3.09 -15.72 21.12
CA GLY A 238 4.56 -15.59 21.15
C GLY A 238 5.18 -14.44 20.33
N MET A 239 4.39 -13.63 19.61
CA MET A 239 4.89 -12.60 18.69
C MET A 239 5.49 -11.33 19.35
N GLY A 240 5.54 -11.27 20.68
CA GLY A 240 6.15 -10.19 21.47
C GLY A 240 5.25 -8.97 21.72
N GLU A 241 5.57 -8.21 22.78
CA GLU A 241 4.77 -7.07 23.27
C GLU A 241 4.62 -5.92 22.26
N GLU A 242 5.65 -5.67 21.44
CA GLU A 242 5.58 -4.63 20.41
C GLU A 242 4.47 -4.93 19.39
N VAL A 243 4.29 -6.21 19.02
CA VAL A 243 3.25 -6.62 18.08
C VAL A 243 1.87 -6.46 18.72
N LYS A 244 1.72 -6.76 20.01
CA LYS A 244 0.46 -6.53 20.74
C LYS A 244 0.03 -5.07 20.67
N GLY A 245 0.94 -4.14 20.98
CA GLY A 245 0.68 -2.69 20.88
C GLY A 245 0.37 -2.22 19.46
N ILE A 246 1.04 -2.81 18.45
CA ILE A 246 0.70 -2.60 17.04
C ILE A 246 -0.75 -3.03 16.74
N MET A 247 -1.17 -4.19 17.25
CA MET A 247 -2.48 -4.76 16.95
C MET A 247 -3.62 -4.02 17.67
N GLU A 248 -3.39 -3.49 18.87
CA GLU A 248 -4.32 -2.54 19.50
C GLU A 248 -4.55 -1.31 18.63
N LEU A 249 -3.47 -0.73 18.08
CA LEU A 249 -3.55 0.41 17.16
C LEU A 249 -4.31 0.04 15.87
N VAL A 250 -4.06 -1.15 15.30
CA VAL A 250 -4.74 -1.68 14.11
C VAL A 250 -6.25 -1.74 14.33
N ARG A 251 -6.71 -2.36 15.43
CA ARG A 251 -8.14 -2.48 15.75
C ARG A 251 -8.80 -1.11 15.90
N ARG A 252 -8.13 -0.17 16.59
CA ARG A 252 -8.62 1.21 16.73
C ARG A 252 -8.71 1.95 15.39
N GLN A 253 -7.71 1.77 14.51
CA GLN A 253 -7.71 2.38 13.19
C GLN A 253 -8.79 1.78 12.29
N GLN A 254 -9.08 0.49 12.40
CA GLN A 254 -10.17 -0.18 11.66
C GLN A 254 -11.53 0.47 11.97
N GLU A 255 -11.82 0.68 13.25
CA GLU A 255 -13.06 1.36 13.67
C GLU A 255 -13.09 2.82 13.24
N THR A 256 -11.97 3.53 13.42
CA THR A 256 -11.84 4.95 13.04
C THR A 256 -12.05 5.14 11.55
N LEU A 257 -11.40 4.33 10.72
CA LEU A 257 -11.53 4.38 9.26
C LEU A 257 -12.98 4.16 8.84
N ARG A 258 -13.63 3.13 9.38
CA ARG A 258 -15.03 2.82 9.07
C ARG A 258 -15.96 4.01 9.35
N LYS A 259 -15.82 4.63 10.53
CA LYS A 259 -16.62 5.80 10.92
C LYS A 259 -16.35 7.01 10.02
N GLU A 260 -15.08 7.29 9.71
CA GLU A 260 -14.71 8.42 8.86
C GLU A 260 -15.19 8.25 7.42
N VAL A 261 -15.02 7.05 6.84
CA VAL A 261 -15.48 6.74 5.49
C VAL A 261 -16.99 6.83 5.41
N GLY A 262 -17.73 6.28 6.38
CA GLY A 262 -19.18 6.38 6.47
C GLY A 262 -19.65 7.84 6.44
N LYS A 263 -19.07 8.68 7.32
CA LYS A 263 -19.35 10.12 7.35
C LYS A 263 -19.10 10.80 6.00
N PHE A 264 -17.94 10.59 5.39
CA PHE A 264 -17.63 11.24 4.11
C PHE A 264 -18.45 10.72 2.92
N CYS A 265 -18.93 9.48 3.02
CA CYS A 265 -19.85 8.88 2.06
C CYS A 265 -21.23 9.55 2.15
N GLU A 266 -21.77 9.66 3.37
CA GLU A 266 -23.04 10.36 3.65
C GLU A 266 -23.01 11.82 3.20
N GLU A 267 -21.96 12.58 3.56
CA GLU A 267 -21.80 13.98 3.17
C GLU A 267 -21.79 14.20 1.65
N ARG A 268 -21.44 13.18 0.87
CA ARG A 268 -21.30 13.25 -0.60
C ARG A 268 -22.32 12.41 -1.36
N GLY A 269 -23.27 11.78 -0.68
CA GLY A 269 -24.30 10.96 -1.31
C GLY A 269 -23.76 9.75 -2.10
N VAL A 270 -22.59 9.22 -1.72
CA VAL A 270 -22.00 8.01 -2.32
C VAL A 270 -22.12 6.84 -1.36
N GLN A 271 -22.37 5.64 -1.87
CA GLN A 271 -22.39 4.44 -1.04
C GLN A 271 -20.96 4.06 -0.62
N ALA A 272 -20.78 3.71 0.66
CA ALA A 272 -19.57 3.04 1.09
C ALA A 272 -19.51 1.68 0.37
N SER A 273 -18.42 1.42 -0.36
CA SER A 273 -18.16 0.10 -0.92
C SER A 273 -18.02 -0.90 0.22
N ALA A 274 -18.83 -1.96 0.19
CA ALA A 274 -18.75 -3.10 1.08
C ALA A 274 -17.44 -3.88 0.87
#